data_AF-A0A6N9JT06-F1
#
_entry.id   AF-A0A6N9JT06-F1
#
_cell.length_a   1.000
_cell.length_b   1.000
_cell.length_c   1.000
_cell.angle_alpha   90.00
_cell.angle_beta   90.00
_cell.angle_gamma   90.00
#
_symmetry.space_group_name_H-M   'P 1'
#
loop_
_entity.id
_entity.type
_entity.pdbx_description
1 polymer ?
#
loop_
_entity_poly.entity_id
_entity_poly.type
_entity_poly.pdbx_seq_one_letter_code
_entity_poly.pdbx_strand_id
1 'polypeptide(L)'
;MSNVEFHWNKPIPSIVQEATGGKKTLLFMATEAKRLMEPFVPAKNLVLAANARTYVEGNVGIVHYASPYANFQHEGLVMVSRITGSPYARHGESKVVTGRHLKYSTARHPLATAEWEKKMKATRIDDYTRAIQAYVKGHKL
;
A
#
# COMPACT_ATOMS: atom_id res chain seq x y z
N MET A 1 -20.49 42.47 -26.88
CA MET A 1 -20.45 41.14 -26.22
C MET A 1 -20.30 41.39 -24.73
N SER A 2 -21.29 41.05 -23.92
CA SER A 2 -21.20 41.13 -22.46
C SER A 2 -20.24 40.05 -21.97
N ASN A 3 -19.21 40.47 -21.23
CA ASN A 3 -18.24 39.56 -20.64
C ASN A 3 -18.87 38.95 -19.37
N VAL A 4 -18.98 37.63 -19.32
CA VAL A 4 -19.44 36.91 -18.11
C VAL A 4 -18.21 36.38 -17.40
N GLU A 5 -18.00 36.80 -16.15
CA GLU A 5 -16.92 36.31 -15.30
C GLU A 5 -17.47 35.37 -14.22
N PHE A 6 -16.83 34.21 -14.07
CA PHE A 6 -17.13 33.26 -13.01
C PHE A 6 -16.15 33.44 -11.86
N HIS A 7 -16.68 33.68 -10.66
CA HIS A 7 -15.92 33.78 -9.42
C HIS A 7 -16.36 32.68 -8.47
N TRP A 8 -15.42 31.83 -8.04
CA TRP A 8 -15.69 30.79 -7.04
C TRP A 8 -15.66 31.39 -5.63
N ASN A 9 -16.63 31.03 -4.79
CA ASN A 9 -16.67 31.46 -3.39
C ASN A 9 -15.50 30.92 -2.54
N LYS A 10 -14.84 29.85 -3.01
CA LYS A 10 -13.68 29.23 -2.38
C LYS A 10 -12.65 28.85 -3.44
N PRO A 11 -11.35 28.75 -3.09
CA PRO A 11 -10.35 28.17 -3.98
C PRO A 11 -10.76 26.76 -4.40
N ILE A 12 -10.54 26.43 -5.69
CA ILE A 12 -10.85 25.10 -6.25
C ILE A 12 -10.30 23.94 -5.38
N PRO A 13 -9.05 23.99 -4.85
CA PRO A 13 -8.54 22.92 -3.99
C PRO A 13 -9.39 22.67 -2.74
N SER A 14 -9.93 23.73 -2.13
CA SER A 14 -10.81 23.63 -0.96
C SER A 14 -12.15 23.01 -1.32
N ILE A 15 -12.74 23.41 -2.46
CA ILE A 15 -14.00 22.82 -2.97
C ILE A 15 -13.81 21.33 -3.22
N VAL A 16 -12.73 20.94 -3.90
CA VAL A 16 -12.42 19.53 -4.19
C VAL A 16 -12.20 18.75 -2.89
N GLN A 17 -11.46 19.31 -1.93
CA GLN A 17 -11.22 18.65 -0.66
C GLN A 17 -12.51 18.42 0.14
N GLU A 18 -13.39 19.41 0.19
CA GLU A 18 -14.70 19.30 0.85
C GLU A 18 -15.58 18.26 0.16
N ALA A 19 -15.73 18.36 -1.17
CA ALA A 19 -16.55 17.44 -1.95
C ALA A 19 -16.06 15.98 -1.90
N THR A 20 -14.75 15.77 -1.76
CA THR A 20 -14.15 14.43 -1.70
C THR A 20 -13.98 13.91 -0.27
N GLY A 21 -14.28 14.68 0.78
CA GLY A 21 -14.09 14.30 2.19
C GLY A 21 -12.65 14.40 2.71
N GLY A 22 -11.72 14.91 1.88
CA GLY A 22 -10.35 15.25 2.26
C GLY A 22 -9.57 14.13 2.95
N LYS A 23 -8.94 14.44 4.09
CA LYS A 23 -8.08 13.50 4.83
C LYS A 23 -8.82 12.24 5.29
N LYS A 24 -10.12 12.31 5.58
CA LYS A 24 -10.91 11.14 5.98
C LYS A 24 -10.98 10.13 4.84
N THR A 25 -11.24 10.61 3.63
CA THR A 25 -11.26 9.78 2.42
C THR A 25 -9.87 9.21 2.12
N LEU A 26 -8.80 10.00 2.27
CA LEU A 26 -7.42 9.49 2.11
C LEU A 26 -7.10 8.35 3.10
N LEU A 27 -7.52 8.48 4.36
CA LEU A 27 -7.34 7.44 5.36
C LEU A 27 -8.16 6.18 5.03
N PHE A 28 -9.39 6.37 4.57
CA PHE A 28 -10.25 5.28 4.11
C PHE A 28 -9.61 4.54 2.92
N MET A 29 -9.13 5.28 1.92
CA MET A 29 -8.38 4.74 0.77
C MET A 29 -7.20 3.87 1.23
N ALA A 30 -6.36 4.37 2.13
CA ALA A 30 -5.23 3.59 2.66
C ALA A 30 -5.69 2.32 3.40
N THR A 31 -6.73 2.44 4.23
CA THR A 31 -7.29 1.32 5.00
C THR A 31 -7.86 0.24 4.08
N GLU A 32 -8.57 0.65 3.04
CA GLU A 32 -9.16 -0.28 2.09
C GLU A 32 -8.10 -0.95 1.20
N ALA A 33 -7.07 -0.20 0.79
CA ALA A 33 -5.91 -0.77 0.10
C ALA A 33 -5.22 -1.82 0.97
N LYS A 34 -4.96 -1.53 2.25
CA LYS A 34 -4.38 -2.49 3.20
C LYS A 34 -5.24 -3.77 3.27
N ARG A 35 -6.55 -3.63 3.43
CA ARG A 35 -7.49 -4.77 3.52
C ARG A 35 -7.47 -5.64 2.26
N LEU A 36 -7.45 -5.02 1.08
CA LEU A 36 -7.43 -5.74 -0.20
C LEU A 36 -6.07 -6.35 -0.52
N MET A 37 -4.98 -5.76 -0.03
CA MET A 37 -3.63 -6.31 -0.17
C MET A 37 -3.38 -7.51 0.74
N GLU A 38 -4.06 -7.61 1.88
CA GLU A 38 -3.81 -8.63 2.92
C GLU A 38 -3.57 -10.04 2.36
N PRO A 39 -4.41 -10.62 1.48
CA PRO A 39 -4.23 -11.99 0.99
C PRO A 39 -2.96 -12.19 0.14
N PHE A 40 -2.39 -11.11 -0.39
CA PHE A 40 -1.17 -11.12 -1.22
C PHE A 40 0.10 -10.90 -0.39
N VAL A 41 -0.02 -10.42 0.85
CA VAL A 41 1.15 -10.16 1.71
C VAL A 41 1.75 -11.47 2.21
N PRO A 42 3.07 -11.68 2.12
CA PRO A 42 3.72 -12.84 2.73
C PRO A 42 3.48 -12.95 4.23
N ALA A 43 2.93 -14.08 4.68
CA ALA A 43 2.46 -14.23 6.06
C ALA A 43 2.92 -15.53 6.73
N LYS A 44 4.19 -15.94 6.57
CA LYS A 44 4.73 -17.17 7.18
C LYS A 44 4.41 -17.27 8.70
N ASN A 45 4.55 -16.16 9.42
CA ASN A 45 4.22 -16.02 10.84
C ASN A 45 3.29 -14.83 11.13
N LEU A 46 2.60 -14.30 10.11
CA LEU A 46 1.72 -13.11 10.15
C LEU A 46 2.39 -11.78 10.57
N VAL A 47 3.66 -11.75 10.97
CA VAL A 47 4.33 -10.54 11.48
C VAL A 47 4.33 -9.41 10.44
N LEU A 48 4.69 -9.71 9.19
CA LEU A 48 4.69 -8.69 8.13
C LEU A 48 3.30 -8.12 7.87
N ALA A 49 2.29 -8.99 7.74
CA ALA A 49 0.92 -8.61 7.46
C ALA A 49 0.29 -7.80 8.61
N ALA A 50 0.53 -8.23 9.86
CA ALA A 50 0.06 -7.54 11.06
C ALA A 50 0.76 -6.19 11.28
N ASN A 51 2.06 -6.07 10.95
CA ASN A 51 2.85 -4.85 11.13
C ASN A 51 2.70 -3.84 9.98
N ALA A 52 1.49 -3.73 9.43
CA ALA A 52 1.11 -2.71 8.49
C ALA A 52 0.20 -1.67 9.16
N ARG A 53 0.55 -0.39 9.07
CA ARG A 53 -0.28 0.72 9.59
C ARG A 53 -0.74 1.64 8.46
N THR A 54 -1.88 2.30 8.66
CA THR A 54 -2.40 3.29 7.72
C THR A 54 -2.44 4.66 8.37
N TYR A 55 -2.10 5.69 7.59
CA TYR A 55 -2.14 7.08 8.04
C TYR A 55 -2.20 8.01 6.83
N VAL A 56 -2.38 9.30 7.10
CA VAL A 56 -2.35 10.36 6.08
C VAL A 56 -1.18 11.27 6.36
N GLU A 57 -0.38 11.53 5.34
CA GLU A 57 0.71 12.49 5.37
C GLU A 57 0.52 13.48 4.21
N GLY A 58 0.40 14.77 4.52
CA GLY A 58 -0.02 15.77 3.55
C GLY A 58 -1.37 15.42 2.90
N ASN A 59 -1.35 15.25 1.57
CA ASN A 59 -2.50 14.86 0.75
C ASN A 59 -2.40 13.41 0.23
N VAL A 60 -1.68 12.54 0.95
CA VAL A 60 -1.47 11.14 0.57
C VAL A 60 -1.94 10.20 1.68
N GLY A 61 -2.74 9.20 1.32
CA GLY A 61 -3.04 8.05 2.18
C GLY A 61 -1.95 6.99 2.04
N ILE A 62 -1.39 6.54 3.16
CA ILE A 62 -0.21 5.67 3.20
C ILE A 62 -0.57 4.33 3.84
N VAL A 63 -0.13 3.24 3.22
CA VAL A 63 0.01 1.91 3.84
C VAL A 63 1.49 1.66 4.10
N HIS A 64 1.87 1.49 5.36
CA HIS A 64 3.28 1.39 5.76
C HIS A 64 3.54 0.05 6.46
N TYR A 65 4.34 -0.80 5.82
CA TYR A 65 4.88 -2.04 6.38
C TYR A 65 6.18 -1.75 7.14
N ALA A 66 6.11 -1.65 8.47
CA ALA A 66 7.22 -1.17 9.30
C ALA A 66 8.26 -2.25 9.68
N SER A 67 8.11 -3.47 9.15
CA SER A 67 9.03 -4.57 9.48
C SER A 67 10.39 -4.35 8.79
N PRO A 68 11.55 -4.56 9.45
CA PRO A 68 12.87 -4.33 8.85
C PRO A 68 13.13 -5.11 7.56
N TYR A 69 12.47 -6.26 7.41
CA TYR A 69 12.57 -7.13 6.25
C TYR A 69 11.42 -6.93 5.23
N ALA A 70 10.54 -5.93 5.42
CA ALA A 70 9.42 -5.68 4.52
C ALA A 70 9.88 -5.40 3.09
N ASN A 71 10.90 -4.55 2.91
CA ASN A 71 11.46 -4.24 1.60
C ASN A 71 12.02 -5.49 0.91
N PHE A 72 12.75 -6.32 1.65
CA PHE A 72 13.27 -7.60 1.15
C PHE A 72 12.15 -8.53 0.67
N GLN A 73 11.08 -8.65 1.46
CA GLN A 73 9.91 -9.45 1.08
C GLN A 73 9.12 -8.82 -0.07
N HIS A 74 9.18 -7.51 -0.26
CA HIS A 74 8.52 -6.80 -1.34
C HIS A 74 9.24 -7.00 -2.68
N GLU A 75 10.58 -6.86 -2.69
CA GLU A 75 11.44 -7.07 -3.87
C GLU A 75 11.40 -8.52 -4.38
N GLY A 76 11.17 -9.48 -3.48
CA GLY A 76 10.98 -10.88 -3.89
C GLY A 76 12.23 -11.62 -4.34
N LEU A 77 13.42 -11.07 -4.11
CA LEU A 77 14.69 -11.68 -4.48
C LEU A 77 15.43 -12.19 -3.24
N VAL A 78 16.02 -13.38 -3.35
CA VAL A 78 16.87 -13.95 -2.31
C VAL A 78 18.13 -13.09 -2.18
N MET A 79 18.41 -12.68 -0.96
CA MET A 79 19.59 -11.90 -0.59
C MET A 79 20.35 -12.67 0.47
N VAL A 80 21.65 -12.83 0.25
CA VAL A 80 22.52 -13.62 1.12
C VAL A 80 23.70 -12.80 1.60
N SER A 81 24.25 -13.12 2.77
CA SER A 81 25.52 -12.56 3.24
C SER A 81 26.59 -12.72 2.16
N ARG A 82 27.33 -11.64 1.89
CA ARG A 82 28.47 -11.67 0.98
C ARG A 82 29.56 -12.65 1.43
N ILE A 83 29.68 -12.89 2.74
CA ILE A 83 30.74 -13.72 3.33
C ILE A 83 30.30 -15.18 3.40
N THR A 84 29.11 -15.44 3.94
CA THR A 84 28.67 -16.81 4.26
C THR A 84 27.72 -17.42 3.24
N GLY A 85 27.15 -16.63 2.32
CA GLY A 85 26.08 -17.10 1.43
C GLY A 85 24.77 -17.43 2.15
N SER A 86 24.65 -17.12 3.45
CA SER A 86 23.45 -17.35 4.26
C SER A 86 22.39 -16.26 4.05
N PRO A 87 21.08 -16.59 3.99
CA PRO A 87 20.00 -15.60 4.10
C PRO A 87 19.99 -14.84 5.44
N TYR A 88 20.67 -15.38 6.47
CA TYR A 88 20.87 -14.75 7.77
C TYR A 88 22.28 -14.15 7.83
N ALA A 89 22.42 -12.90 7.39
CA ALA A 89 23.67 -12.16 7.50
C ALA A 89 23.95 -11.77 8.96
N ARG A 90 25.22 -11.84 9.38
CA ARG A 90 25.61 -11.43 10.74
C ARG A 90 25.60 -9.91 10.87
N HIS A 91 25.57 -9.43 12.11
CA HIS A 91 25.67 -8.00 12.38
C HIS A 91 26.97 -7.43 11.78
N GLY A 92 26.86 -6.35 11.00
CA GLY A 92 27.97 -5.75 10.25
C GLY A 92 28.21 -6.32 8.84
N GLU A 93 27.53 -7.40 8.44
CA GLU A 93 27.66 -7.96 7.10
C GLU A 93 26.68 -7.34 6.10
N SER A 94 27.17 -7.05 4.89
CA SER A 94 26.30 -6.67 3.77
C SER A 94 25.69 -7.89 3.08
N LYS A 95 24.46 -7.74 2.59
CA LYS A 95 23.82 -8.74 1.74
C LYS A 95 24.04 -8.43 0.26
N VAL A 96 24.21 -9.48 -0.54
CA VAL A 96 24.19 -9.41 -2.00
C VAL A 96 22.88 -9.96 -2.53
N VAL A 97 22.28 -9.25 -3.48
CA VAL A 97 21.08 -9.71 -4.20
C VAL A 97 21.49 -10.84 -5.15
N THR A 98 20.74 -11.94 -5.11
CA THR A 98 20.91 -13.03 -6.08
C THR A 98 19.83 -12.94 -7.14
N GLY A 99 20.02 -13.61 -8.29
CA GLY A 99 18.99 -13.73 -9.33
C GLY A 99 17.85 -14.72 -8.99
N ARG A 100 17.80 -15.25 -7.76
CA ARG A 100 16.80 -16.24 -7.36
C ARG A 100 15.61 -15.57 -6.67
N HIS A 101 14.40 -15.95 -7.06
CA HIS A 101 13.18 -15.46 -6.43
C HIS A 101 12.92 -16.15 -5.09
N LEU A 102 12.33 -15.40 -4.15
CA LEU A 102 11.80 -15.93 -2.90
C LEU A 102 10.62 -16.86 -3.16
N LYS A 103 10.55 -17.93 -2.37
CA LYS A 103 9.38 -18.80 -2.31
C LYS A 103 8.58 -18.46 -1.06
N TYR A 104 7.39 -17.90 -1.24
CA TYR A 104 6.51 -17.59 -0.12
C TYR A 104 5.70 -18.81 0.30
N SER A 105 5.44 -18.91 1.60
CA SER A 105 4.49 -19.87 2.13
C SER A 105 3.07 -19.43 1.79
N THR A 106 2.29 -20.33 1.19
CA THR A 106 0.88 -20.13 0.84
C THR A 106 -0.08 -20.68 1.89
N ALA A 107 0.43 -21.22 3.00
CA ALA A 107 -0.38 -21.91 4.01
C ALA A 107 -1.39 -20.98 4.72
N ARG A 108 -1.04 -19.70 4.92
CA ARG A 108 -1.92 -18.71 5.55
C ARG A 108 -2.56 -17.78 4.53
N HIS A 109 -1.73 -17.24 3.63
CA HIS A 109 -2.14 -16.36 2.55
C HIS A 109 -1.87 -17.08 1.22
N PRO A 110 -2.89 -17.71 0.60
CA PRO A 110 -2.70 -18.51 -0.61
C PRO A 110 -2.17 -17.72 -1.81
N LEU A 111 -2.36 -16.40 -1.81
CA LEU A 111 -1.93 -15.50 -2.89
C LEU A 111 -0.63 -14.75 -2.54
N ALA A 112 0.08 -15.18 -1.50
CA ALA A 112 1.31 -14.55 -1.03
C ALA A 112 2.35 -14.37 -2.15
N THR A 113 2.81 -13.13 -2.34
CA THR A 113 3.65 -12.76 -3.48
C THR A 113 4.52 -11.54 -3.17
N ALA A 114 5.50 -11.30 -4.04
CA ALA A 114 6.29 -10.06 -4.08
C ALA A 114 5.45 -8.95 -4.73
N GLU A 115 5.78 -7.69 -4.46
CA GLU A 115 5.06 -6.53 -5.02
C GLU A 115 3.53 -6.67 -4.91
N TRP A 116 3.07 -7.05 -3.71
CA TRP A 116 1.68 -7.42 -3.44
C TRP A 116 0.68 -6.30 -3.76
N GLU A 117 1.10 -5.04 -3.72
CA GLU A 117 0.33 -3.88 -4.15
C GLU A 117 0.05 -3.90 -5.65
N LYS A 118 1.02 -4.33 -6.48
CA LYS A 118 0.83 -4.47 -7.92
C LYS A 118 -0.12 -5.61 -8.23
N LYS A 119 -0.01 -6.73 -7.50
CA LYS A 119 -0.95 -7.86 -7.65
C LYS A 119 -2.36 -7.49 -7.20
N MET A 120 -2.51 -6.80 -6.07
CA MET A 120 -3.80 -6.27 -5.63
C MET A 120 -4.36 -5.31 -6.68
N LYS A 121 -3.57 -4.36 -7.19
CA LYS A 121 -4.03 -3.43 -8.23
C LYS A 121 -4.45 -4.16 -9.52
N ALA A 122 -3.71 -5.18 -9.94
CA ALA A 122 -4.06 -5.93 -11.15
C ALA A 122 -5.36 -6.76 -10.99
N THR A 123 -5.72 -7.16 -9.77
CA THR A 123 -6.79 -8.13 -9.52
C THR A 123 -8.03 -7.55 -8.82
N ARG A 124 -7.87 -6.47 -8.04
CA ARG A 124 -8.88 -5.93 -7.11
C ARG A 124 -9.09 -4.42 -7.25
N ILE A 125 -8.59 -3.79 -8.32
CA ILE A 125 -8.77 -2.33 -8.49
C ILE A 125 -10.25 -1.92 -8.60
N ASP A 126 -11.10 -2.77 -9.17
CA ASP A 126 -12.53 -2.49 -9.28
C ASP A 126 -13.22 -2.52 -7.91
N ASP A 127 -12.83 -3.44 -7.03
CA ASP A 127 -13.34 -3.49 -5.66
C ASP A 127 -12.89 -2.26 -4.87
N TYR A 128 -11.61 -1.89 -5.02
CA TYR A 128 -11.03 -0.70 -4.39
C TYR A 128 -11.76 0.58 -4.83
N THR A 129 -11.91 0.78 -6.14
CA THR A 129 -12.57 1.98 -6.68
C THR A 129 -14.05 2.03 -6.31
N ARG A 130 -14.76 0.90 -6.33
CA ARG A 130 -16.16 0.80 -5.90
C ARG A 130 -16.33 1.19 -4.43
N ALA A 131 -15.47 0.69 -3.54
CA ALA A 131 -15.50 1.01 -2.12
C ALA A 131 -15.27 2.52 -1.87
N ILE A 132 -14.30 3.12 -2.56
CA ILE A 132 -14.02 4.57 -2.44
C ILE A 132 -15.18 5.39 -2.98
N GLN A 133 -15.73 5.04 -4.14
CA GLN A 133 -16.89 5.74 -4.69
C GLN A 133 -18.09 5.68 -3.75
N ALA A 134 -18.36 4.51 -3.14
CA ALA A 134 -19.42 4.36 -2.15
C ALA A 134 -19.16 5.24 -0.91
N TYR A 135 -17.92 5.26 -0.41
CA TYR A 135 -17.53 6.07 0.74
C TYR A 135 -17.72 7.58 0.48
N VAL A 136 -17.24 8.07 -0.68
CA VAL A 136 -17.38 9.48 -1.08
C VAL A 136 -18.85 9.86 -1.31
N LYS A 137 -19.65 8.99 -1.95
CA LYS A 137 -21.08 9.24 -2.16
C LYS A 137 -21.89 9.24 -0.86
N GLY A 138 -21.53 8.39 0.10
CA GLY A 138 -22.12 8.37 1.44
C GLY A 138 -21.72 9.56 2.32
N HIS A 139 -20.67 10.30 1.93
CA HIS A 139 -20.20 11.54 2.57
C HIS A 139 -20.82 12.82 1.96
N LYS A 140 -21.84 12.70 1.09
CA LYS A 140 -22.57 13.88 0.60
C LYS A 140 -23.16 14.65 1.79
N LEU A 141 -22.62 15.84 2.04
CA LEU A 141 -23.17 16.86 2.95
C LEU A 141 -24.58 17.27 2.50
#